data_AF-A0A926CLQ4-F1
#
_entry.id   AF-A0A926CLQ4-F1
#
_cell.length_a   1.000
_cell.length_b   1.000
_cell.length_c   1.000
_cell.angle_alpha   90.00
_cell.angle_beta   90.00
_cell.angle_gamma   90.00
#
_symmetry.space_group_name_H-M   'P 1'
#
loop_
_entity.id
_entity.type
_entity.pdbx_description
1 polymer ?
#
loop_
_entity_poly.entity_id
_entity_poly.type
_entity_poly.pdbx_seq_one_letter_code
_entity_poly.pdbx_strand_id
1 'polypeptide(L)'
;MPGLIPELNGKPAAEDDRTMLNLMFLKYATVDELAKLLQEFLTESGKMWSYPPANLLLIQDSRRNMKRLLDLIALFDSETFANQRVKLFEVKNSKPSDIAKELEGILKGISLNDKSSPIKLLPVDRINTLIAVAPNPGVFKDVQEWLNKLDIAVSSTAGSVDNFVYRVKYGSAPTMALAIMALYSNNPMYAMQLMASFSGGAGLGSMNNGAYGGNVFGNGGGGGGFGGGGFGGGGFGGGGFGGGGFGGGGFGGGGFGGGGFGGGGYGGGYGGGFGGPTATGVPASAATSVPGQNLTGQYLGQPGGGYGGPNDPKIPRIIPNPFDNTLLIQATRSEFESISKLLRDIDVSPRQVLIEAKIYEVTLSGELRSGVSAYLQNRGSAAPSGLTRNLNAALSDGVFALTTAALVGKSKELLLAVSSNEFSTNARVISAPAIIATDSVAASLNVGNQVPTLTSQSATGVQTGGNSLFANNIQNRDSGVTLNIMARINPSGIVTLLINQEVSAPIAPDPGASIQSPSFSKRTIQTQVTVNDGDTIAIAGIINENAGNSSAGIPFLHRLPIVGAAFGSKAVNKTRTELIIFMTPRVIYDLNTINEATDELKSRLRKLNRYIKDEDK
;
A
#
# COMPACT_ATOMS: atom_id res chain seq x y z
N MET A 1 -40.84 10.11 -113.31
CA MET A 1 -40.05 8.88 -113.57
C MET A 1 -40.11 8.01 -112.32
N PRO A 2 -40.72 6.82 -112.37
CA PRO A 2 -40.85 5.93 -111.22
C PRO A 2 -39.66 4.96 -111.14
N GLY A 3 -39.13 4.78 -109.92
CA GLY A 3 -38.14 3.76 -109.59
C GLY A 3 -38.81 2.42 -109.27
N LEU A 4 -38.28 1.37 -109.87
CA LEU A 4 -38.78 0.00 -109.88
C LEU A 4 -38.63 -0.70 -108.51
N ILE A 5 -39.66 -1.47 -108.18
CA ILE A 5 -39.71 -2.51 -107.16
C ILE A 5 -39.37 -3.84 -107.87
N PRO A 6 -38.51 -4.72 -107.33
CA PRO A 6 -38.49 -6.12 -107.75
C PRO A 6 -39.41 -6.96 -106.85
N GLU A 7 -40.38 -7.61 -107.48
CA GLU A 7 -41.26 -8.61 -106.87
C GLU A 7 -40.50 -9.91 -106.52
N LEU A 8 -40.80 -10.47 -105.35
CA LEU A 8 -40.37 -11.81 -104.95
C LEU A 8 -41.55 -12.79 -105.10
N ASN A 9 -41.45 -13.61 -106.14
CA ASN A 9 -42.22 -14.82 -106.37
C ASN A 9 -41.78 -15.91 -105.37
N GLY A 10 -42.68 -16.41 -104.53
CA GLY A 10 -42.44 -17.52 -103.61
C GLY A 10 -43.67 -18.40 -103.49
N LYS A 11 -43.56 -19.67 -103.93
CA LYS A 11 -44.55 -20.73 -103.74
C LYS A 11 -44.96 -20.82 -102.25
N PRO A 12 -46.24 -21.11 -101.92
CA PRO A 12 -46.62 -21.34 -100.52
C PRO A 12 -45.89 -22.57 -99.98
N ALA A 13 -45.13 -22.40 -98.89
CA ALA A 13 -44.48 -23.50 -98.18
C ALA A 13 -45.52 -24.53 -97.71
N ALA A 14 -45.14 -25.81 -97.71
CA ALA A 14 -45.96 -26.90 -97.19
C ALA A 14 -46.42 -26.60 -95.74
N GLU A 15 -47.61 -27.06 -95.35
CA GLU A 15 -48.23 -26.75 -94.05
C GLU A 15 -47.36 -27.15 -92.83
N ASP A 16 -46.38 -28.01 -93.04
CA ASP A 16 -45.39 -28.49 -92.06
C ASP A 16 -44.25 -27.50 -91.74
N ASP A 17 -43.94 -26.54 -92.62
CA ASP A 17 -42.81 -25.59 -92.46
C ASP A 17 -43.24 -24.24 -91.85
N ARG A 18 -44.46 -24.15 -91.32
CA ARG A 18 -44.91 -22.95 -90.59
C ARG A 18 -44.22 -22.88 -89.23
N THR A 19 -43.58 -21.74 -88.95
CA THR A 19 -43.03 -21.42 -87.63
C THR A 19 -44.17 -21.25 -86.62
N MET A 20 -44.07 -21.90 -85.46
CA MET A 20 -45.01 -21.75 -84.35
C MET A 20 -44.27 -21.25 -83.11
N LEU A 21 -44.92 -20.36 -82.35
CA LEU A 21 -44.46 -19.89 -81.05
C LEU A 21 -45.20 -20.64 -79.95
N ASN A 22 -44.47 -21.22 -79.01
CA ASN A 22 -45.03 -21.84 -77.81
C ASN A 22 -44.42 -21.23 -76.54
N LEU A 23 -45.24 -21.11 -75.50
CA LEU A 23 -44.90 -20.48 -74.23
C LEU A 23 -45.20 -21.46 -73.10
N MET A 24 -44.20 -21.74 -72.27
CA MET A 24 -44.27 -22.79 -71.27
C MET A 24 -43.69 -22.37 -69.93
N PHE A 25 -44.39 -22.71 -68.84
CA PHE A 25 -43.89 -22.58 -67.48
C PHE A 25 -43.22 -23.88 -67.05
N LEU A 26 -41.95 -23.80 -66.69
CA LEU A 26 -41.20 -24.94 -66.17
C LEU A 26 -41.49 -25.08 -64.67
N LYS A 27 -41.74 -26.31 -64.21
CA LYS A 27 -42.13 -26.56 -62.82
C LYS A 27 -40.96 -26.86 -61.90
N TYR A 28 -39.95 -27.58 -62.40
CA TYR A 28 -38.88 -28.16 -61.58
C TYR A 28 -37.49 -27.71 -62.02
N ALA A 29 -37.24 -27.62 -63.33
CA ALA A 29 -35.96 -27.14 -63.87
C ALA A 29 -35.92 -25.60 -63.96
N THR A 30 -34.73 -25.00 -63.82
CA THR A 30 -34.55 -23.57 -64.05
C THR A 30 -34.48 -23.27 -65.55
N VAL A 31 -35.16 -22.21 -65.98
CA VAL A 31 -35.27 -21.87 -67.41
C VAL A 31 -33.92 -21.56 -68.06
N ASP A 32 -32.96 -21.01 -67.33
CA ASP A 32 -31.64 -20.67 -67.89
C ASP A 32 -30.74 -21.89 -68.10
N GLU A 33 -30.85 -22.90 -67.23
CA GLU A 33 -30.13 -24.16 -67.42
C GLU A 33 -30.75 -24.97 -68.57
N LEU A 34 -32.08 -25.01 -68.63
CA LEU A 34 -32.80 -25.70 -69.69
C LEU A 34 -32.60 -25.04 -71.06
N ALA A 35 -32.63 -23.70 -71.12
CA ALA A 35 -32.43 -22.94 -72.36
C ALA A 35 -31.05 -23.21 -72.98
N LYS A 36 -29.99 -23.30 -72.16
CA LYS A 36 -28.63 -23.64 -72.64
C LYS A 36 -28.56 -25.03 -73.26
N LEU A 37 -29.26 -26.01 -72.68
CA LEU A 37 -29.28 -27.38 -73.19
C LEU A 37 -30.09 -27.51 -74.48
N LEU A 38 -31.18 -26.74 -74.59
CA LEU A 38 -32.09 -26.80 -75.73
C LEU A 38 -31.65 -25.96 -76.93
N GLN A 39 -30.72 -25.01 -76.73
CA GLN A 39 -30.25 -24.10 -77.77
C GLN A 39 -29.66 -24.84 -78.98
N GLU A 40 -28.98 -25.97 -78.75
CA GLU A 40 -28.35 -26.79 -79.80
C GLU A 40 -29.38 -27.58 -80.64
N PHE A 41 -30.62 -27.72 -80.15
CA PHE A 41 -31.68 -28.50 -80.81
C PHE A 41 -32.67 -27.64 -81.59
N LEU A 42 -32.42 -26.34 -81.72
CA LEU A 42 -33.22 -25.41 -82.54
C LEU A 42 -32.87 -25.54 -84.03
N THR A 43 -33.84 -25.34 -84.91
CA THR A 43 -33.55 -25.23 -86.36
C THR A 43 -32.89 -23.89 -86.69
N GLU A 44 -32.34 -23.73 -87.91
CA GLU A 44 -31.75 -22.47 -88.38
C GLU A 44 -32.70 -21.26 -88.33
N SER A 45 -34.02 -21.51 -88.30
CA SER A 45 -35.06 -20.48 -88.17
C SER A 45 -35.60 -20.31 -86.74
N GLY A 46 -35.12 -21.11 -85.79
CA GLY A 46 -35.62 -21.20 -84.43
C GLY A 46 -35.04 -20.12 -83.51
N LYS A 47 -35.88 -19.55 -82.64
CA LYS A 47 -35.48 -18.60 -81.60
C LYS A 47 -36.06 -18.99 -80.25
N MET A 48 -35.32 -18.72 -79.19
CA MET A 48 -35.72 -19.03 -77.83
C MET A 48 -35.45 -17.82 -76.92
N TRP A 49 -36.38 -17.57 -76.01
CA TRP A 49 -36.24 -16.56 -74.97
C TRP A 49 -36.53 -17.18 -73.61
N SER A 50 -35.62 -16.99 -72.66
CA SER A 50 -35.85 -17.31 -71.26
C SER A 50 -36.32 -16.07 -70.50
N TYR A 51 -37.30 -16.24 -69.62
CA TYR A 51 -37.70 -15.25 -68.64
C TYR A 51 -37.60 -15.86 -67.23
N PRO A 52 -36.42 -15.72 -66.58
CA PRO A 52 -36.13 -16.35 -65.28
C PRO A 52 -37.09 -16.01 -64.15
N PRO A 53 -37.56 -14.74 -63.97
CA PRO A 53 -38.39 -14.41 -62.82
C PRO A 53 -39.72 -15.18 -62.73
N ALA A 54 -40.28 -15.60 -63.87
CA ALA A 54 -41.49 -16.42 -63.92
C ALA A 54 -41.23 -17.87 -64.35
N ASN A 55 -39.95 -18.28 -64.42
CA ASN A 55 -39.50 -19.57 -64.93
C ASN A 55 -40.16 -19.96 -66.27
N LEU A 56 -40.20 -19.00 -67.20
CA LEU A 56 -40.98 -19.07 -68.43
C LEU A 56 -40.07 -19.18 -69.65
N LEU A 57 -40.32 -20.18 -70.48
CA LEU A 57 -39.60 -20.42 -71.73
C LEU A 57 -40.50 -20.13 -72.93
N LEU A 58 -40.04 -19.26 -73.82
CA LEU A 58 -40.68 -18.99 -75.11
C LEU A 58 -39.83 -19.60 -76.21
N ILE A 59 -40.44 -20.45 -77.05
CA ILE A 59 -39.76 -21.14 -78.15
C ILE A 59 -40.52 -20.87 -79.43
N GLN A 60 -39.82 -20.37 -80.45
CA GLN A 60 -40.31 -20.23 -81.81
C GLN A 60 -39.53 -21.18 -82.71
N ASP A 61 -40.19 -22.17 -83.31
CA ASP A 61 -39.53 -23.10 -84.25
C ASP A 61 -40.56 -23.73 -85.22
N SER A 62 -40.08 -24.49 -86.21
CA SER A 62 -40.91 -25.30 -87.12
C SER A 62 -41.78 -26.28 -86.34
N ARG A 63 -43.02 -26.47 -86.82
CA ARG A 63 -44.00 -27.40 -86.24
C ARG A 63 -43.45 -28.81 -86.02
N ARG A 64 -42.61 -29.31 -86.94
CA ARG A 64 -42.00 -30.64 -86.84
C ARG A 64 -41.01 -30.73 -85.69
N ASN A 65 -40.21 -29.67 -85.46
CA ASN A 65 -39.21 -29.64 -84.40
C ASN A 65 -39.83 -29.32 -83.03
N MET A 66 -40.88 -28.49 -83.01
CA MET A 66 -41.58 -28.09 -81.79
C MET A 66 -42.05 -29.31 -80.98
N LYS A 67 -42.60 -30.35 -81.62
CA LYS A 67 -43.03 -31.56 -80.92
C LYS A 67 -41.86 -32.27 -80.20
N ARG A 68 -40.69 -32.34 -80.84
CA ARG A 68 -39.48 -32.94 -80.25
C ARG A 68 -38.95 -32.13 -79.07
N LEU A 69 -38.93 -30.81 -79.21
CA LEU A 69 -38.51 -29.91 -78.13
C LEU A 69 -39.45 -30.03 -76.91
N LEU A 70 -40.76 -30.13 -77.13
CA LEU A 70 -41.73 -30.31 -76.05
C LEU A 70 -41.55 -31.64 -75.31
N ASP A 71 -41.36 -32.75 -76.03
CA ASP A 71 -41.11 -34.06 -75.43
C ASP A 71 -39.79 -34.08 -74.63
N LEU A 72 -38.76 -33.40 -75.14
CA LEU A 72 -37.46 -33.30 -74.48
C LEU A 72 -37.54 -32.44 -73.22
N ILE A 73 -38.27 -31.32 -73.27
CA ILE A 73 -38.56 -30.49 -72.08
C ILE A 73 -39.31 -31.28 -71.03
N ALA A 74 -40.34 -32.05 -71.42
CA ALA A 74 -41.10 -32.89 -70.48
C ALA A 74 -40.23 -33.98 -69.81
N LEU A 75 -39.21 -34.49 -70.51
CA LEU A 75 -38.27 -35.46 -69.95
C LEU A 75 -37.32 -34.82 -68.92
N PHE A 76 -36.82 -33.62 -69.22
CA PHE A 76 -35.86 -32.92 -68.35
C PHE A 76 -36.52 -32.17 -67.19
N ASP A 77 -37.75 -31.69 -67.34
CA ASP A 77 -38.56 -31.06 -66.27
C ASP A 77 -39.19 -32.14 -65.35
N SER A 78 -38.38 -33.07 -64.86
CA SER A 78 -38.78 -34.13 -63.93
C SER A 78 -38.30 -33.86 -62.51
N GLU A 79 -39.09 -34.28 -61.52
CA GLU A 79 -38.93 -34.02 -60.08
C GLU A 79 -37.67 -34.68 -59.45
N THR A 80 -36.81 -35.30 -60.25
CA THR A 80 -35.58 -35.97 -59.79
C THR A 80 -34.55 -35.01 -59.19
N PHE A 81 -34.65 -33.70 -59.46
CA PHE A 81 -33.78 -32.67 -58.89
C PHE A 81 -34.25 -32.11 -57.53
N ALA A 82 -35.44 -32.48 -57.03
CA ALA A 82 -36.04 -31.86 -55.83
C ALA A 82 -35.64 -32.51 -54.49
N ASN A 83 -34.92 -33.63 -54.49
CA ASN A 83 -34.63 -34.36 -53.25
C ASN A 83 -33.42 -33.80 -52.47
N GLN A 84 -33.49 -32.55 -52.03
CA GLN A 84 -32.64 -32.10 -50.92
C GLN A 84 -33.11 -32.79 -49.64
N ARG A 85 -32.26 -33.65 -49.09
CA ARG A 85 -32.53 -34.34 -47.82
C ARG A 85 -31.92 -33.52 -46.68
N VAL A 86 -32.56 -33.59 -45.51
CA VAL A 86 -32.12 -32.89 -44.31
C VAL A 86 -31.84 -33.91 -43.22
N LYS A 87 -30.69 -33.80 -42.55
CA LYS A 87 -30.38 -34.59 -41.36
C LYS A 87 -29.88 -33.66 -40.24
N LEU A 88 -30.36 -33.93 -39.03
CA LEU A 88 -29.98 -33.20 -37.83
C LEU A 88 -28.89 -33.98 -37.10
N PHE A 89 -27.89 -33.26 -36.61
CA PHE A 89 -26.81 -33.80 -35.79
C PHE A 89 -26.73 -33.02 -34.48
N GLU A 90 -26.76 -33.74 -33.36
CA GLU A 90 -26.56 -33.14 -32.04
C GLU A 90 -25.07 -32.98 -31.76
N VAL A 91 -24.70 -31.84 -31.18
CA VAL A 91 -23.34 -31.50 -30.77
C VAL A 91 -23.28 -31.41 -29.25
N LYS A 92 -22.31 -32.05 -28.61
CA LYS A 92 -22.24 -32.15 -27.14
C LYS A 92 -21.20 -31.26 -26.48
N ASN A 93 -20.01 -31.14 -27.08
CA ASN A 93 -18.84 -30.54 -26.43
C ASN A 93 -18.46 -29.17 -27.03
N SER A 94 -18.67 -28.99 -28.34
CA SER A 94 -18.26 -27.78 -29.08
C SER A 94 -19.45 -26.95 -29.60
N LYS A 95 -19.21 -25.71 -30.04
CA LYS A 95 -20.28 -24.87 -30.60
C LYS A 95 -20.62 -25.30 -32.04
N PRO A 96 -21.90 -25.47 -32.40
CA PRO A 96 -22.29 -25.86 -33.77
C PRO A 96 -21.75 -24.92 -34.85
N SER A 97 -21.67 -23.62 -34.60
CA SER A 97 -21.12 -22.62 -35.53
C SER A 97 -19.62 -22.78 -35.81
N ASP A 98 -18.83 -23.22 -34.82
CA ASP A 98 -17.40 -23.46 -34.99
C ASP A 98 -17.17 -24.78 -35.75
N ILE A 99 -17.87 -25.85 -35.36
CA ILE A 99 -17.83 -27.15 -36.07
C ILE A 99 -18.29 -27.00 -37.52
N ALA A 100 -19.32 -26.19 -37.79
CA ALA A 100 -19.82 -25.98 -39.15
C ALA A 100 -18.73 -25.42 -40.08
N LYS A 101 -17.90 -24.48 -39.60
CA LYS A 101 -16.80 -23.90 -40.39
C LYS A 101 -15.70 -24.92 -40.66
N GLU A 102 -15.34 -25.71 -39.66
CA GLU A 102 -14.32 -26.75 -39.79
C GLU A 102 -14.78 -27.87 -40.74
N LEU A 103 -16.01 -28.37 -40.56
CA LEU A 103 -16.61 -29.36 -41.45
C LEU A 103 -16.76 -28.83 -42.88
N GLU A 104 -17.17 -27.58 -43.07
CA GLU A 104 -17.24 -26.98 -44.40
C GLU A 104 -15.86 -26.93 -45.07
N GLY A 105 -14.80 -26.60 -44.33
CA GLY A 105 -13.42 -26.63 -44.82
C GLY A 105 -12.96 -28.04 -45.21
N ILE A 106 -13.22 -29.04 -44.36
CA ILE A 106 -12.85 -30.44 -44.60
C ILE A 106 -13.62 -31.01 -45.80
N LEU A 107 -14.93 -30.77 -45.88
CA LEU A 107 -15.79 -31.29 -46.94
C LEU A 107 -15.51 -30.64 -48.30
N LYS A 108 -15.12 -29.35 -48.32
CA LYS A 108 -14.58 -28.71 -49.53
C LYS A 108 -13.28 -29.37 -49.98
N GLY A 109 -12.37 -29.70 -49.06
CA GLY A 109 -11.12 -30.38 -49.39
C GLY A 109 -11.28 -31.82 -49.89
N ILE A 110 -12.38 -32.49 -49.55
CA ILE A 110 -12.69 -33.86 -50.01
C ILE A 110 -13.41 -33.85 -51.38
N SER A 111 -14.12 -32.77 -51.70
CA SER A 111 -14.81 -32.61 -52.98
C SER A 111 -13.85 -32.10 -54.05
N LEU A 112 -13.68 -32.81 -55.18
CA LEU A 112 -12.85 -32.38 -56.32
C LEU A 112 -13.38 -31.11 -57.05
N ASN A 113 -14.32 -30.37 -56.46
CA ASN A 113 -14.95 -29.21 -57.05
C ASN A 113 -14.89 -28.02 -56.07
N ASP A 114 -14.00 -27.06 -56.34
CA ASP A 114 -13.74 -25.90 -55.49
C ASP A 114 -14.92 -24.90 -55.40
N LYS A 115 -15.90 -25.00 -56.30
CA LYS A 115 -16.93 -23.95 -56.46
C LYS A 115 -18.27 -24.21 -55.77
N SER A 116 -18.56 -25.44 -55.35
CA SER A 116 -19.76 -25.71 -54.54
C SER A 116 -19.51 -26.78 -53.49
N SER A 117 -19.76 -26.43 -52.24
CA SER A 117 -19.83 -27.43 -51.17
C SER A 117 -20.99 -28.39 -51.50
N PRO A 118 -20.77 -29.72 -51.51
CA PRO A 118 -21.84 -30.68 -51.77
C PRO A 118 -22.92 -30.69 -50.66
N ILE A 119 -22.67 -29.99 -49.55
CA ILE A 119 -23.55 -29.90 -48.39
C ILE A 119 -23.68 -28.45 -47.92
N LYS A 120 -24.90 -28.03 -47.57
CA LYS A 120 -25.17 -26.79 -46.84
C LYS A 120 -25.32 -27.09 -45.35
N LEU A 121 -24.45 -26.52 -44.54
CA LEU A 121 -24.48 -26.64 -43.08
C LEU A 121 -25.18 -25.42 -42.47
N LEU A 122 -26.17 -25.66 -41.62
CA LEU A 122 -26.92 -24.64 -40.90
C LEU A 122 -26.75 -24.89 -39.40
N PRO A 123 -25.84 -24.18 -38.72
CA PRO A 123 -25.66 -24.32 -37.28
C PRO A 123 -26.79 -23.61 -36.51
N VAL A 124 -27.33 -24.27 -35.49
CA VAL A 124 -28.29 -23.68 -34.55
C VAL A 124 -27.72 -23.78 -33.13
N ASP A 125 -26.95 -22.77 -32.75
CA ASP A 125 -26.21 -22.74 -31.48
C ASP A 125 -27.12 -22.84 -30.25
N ARG A 126 -28.34 -22.30 -30.30
CA ARG A 126 -29.27 -22.31 -29.16
C ARG A 126 -29.68 -23.71 -28.72
N ILE A 127 -29.76 -24.66 -29.65
CA ILE A 127 -30.20 -26.04 -29.40
C ILE A 127 -29.08 -27.05 -29.65
N ASN A 128 -27.82 -26.59 -29.71
CA ASN A 128 -26.65 -27.43 -29.94
C ASN A 128 -26.83 -28.41 -31.12
N THR A 129 -27.48 -27.97 -32.20
CA THR A 129 -27.82 -28.82 -33.34
C THR A 129 -27.19 -28.27 -34.62
N LEU A 130 -26.59 -29.15 -35.40
CA LEU A 130 -26.10 -28.87 -36.75
C LEU A 130 -27.03 -29.51 -37.77
N ILE A 131 -27.63 -28.69 -38.62
CA ILE A 131 -28.53 -29.15 -39.68
C ILE A 131 -27.72 -29.26 -40.97
N ALA A 132 -27.65 -30.45 -41.55
CA ALA A 132 -27.00 -30.68 -42.84
C ALA A 132 -28.05 -30.90 -43.93
N VAL A 133 -27.93 -30.16 -45.03
CA VAL A 133 -28.80 -30.26 -46.20
C VAL A 133 -27.96 -30.70 -47.40
N ALA A 134 -28.28 -31.87 -47.98
CA ALA A 134 -27.52 -32.45 -49.08
C ALA A 134 -28.42 -33.20 -50.08
N PRO A 135 -28.13 -33.15 -51.40
CA PRO A 135 -28.86 -33.93 -52.42
C PRO A 135 -28.61 -35.44 -52.33
N ASN A 136 -27.40 -35.83 -51.91
CA ASN A 136 -26.99 -37.24 -51.81
C ASN A 136 -27.01 -37.71 -50.34
N PRO A 137 -27.78 -38.77 -49.99
CA PRO A 137 -27.83 -39.29 -48.62
C PRO A 137 -26.52 -39.89 -48.12
N GLY A 138 -25.59 -40.27 -49.01
CA GLY A 138 -24.31 -40.87 -48.63
C GLY A 138 -23.43 -39.94 -47.80
N VAL A 139 -23.46 -38.63 -48.08
CA VAL A 139 -22.57 -37.64 -47.46
C VAL A 139 -22.90 -37.41 -45.98
N PHE A 140 -24.12 -37.74 -45.54
CA PHE A 140 -24.49 -37.67 -44.13
C PHE A 140 -23.72 -38.66 -43.25
N LYS A 141 -23.24 -39.77 -43.82
CA LYS A 141 -22.42 -40.72 -43.07
C LYS A 141 -21.03 -40.13 -42.80
N ASP A 142 -20.47 -39.45 -43.79
CA ASP A 142 -19.17 -38.78 -43.68
C ASP A 142 -19.23 -37.61 -42.70
N VAL A 143 -20.30 -36.80 -42.76
CA VAL A 143 -20.55 -35.72 -41.78
C VAL A 143 -20.63 -36.29 -40.37
N GLN A 144 -21.30 -37.43 -40.18
CA GLN A 144 -21.42 -38.06 -38.87
C GLN A 144 -20.08 -38.57 -38.34
N GLU A 145 -19.26 -39.16 -39.20
CA GLU A 145 -17.94 -39.67 -38.81
C GLU A 145 -16.99 -38.53 -38.43
N TRP A 146 -16.96 -37.46 -39.23
CA TRP A 146 -16.16 -36.28 -38.92
C TRP A 146 -16.67 -35.55 -37.68
N LEU A 147 -17.98 -35.44 -37.51
CA LEU A 147 -18.56 -34.85 -36.30
C LEU A 147 -18.13 -35.63 -35.05
N ASN A 148 -18.16 -36.96 -35.06
CA ASN A 148 -17.70 -37.77 -33.93
C ASN A 148 -16.21 -37.58 -33.61
N LYS A 149 -15.37 -37.27 -34.61
CA LYS A 149 -13.94 -36.99 -34.42
C LYS A 149 -13.67 -35.57 -33.93
N LEU A 150 -14.51 -34.61 -34.32
CA LEU A 150 -14.36 -33.19 -33.97
C LEU A 150 -15.05 -32.82 -32.65
N ASP A 151 -16.18 -33.45 -32.31
CA ASP A 151 -16.95 -33.21 -31.09
C ASP A 151 -16.38 -33.98 -29.88
N ILE A 152 -15.07 -33.86 -29.66
CA ILE A 152 -14.38 -34.41 -28.48
C ILE A 152 -14.38 -33.39 -27.34
N ALA A 153 -14.47 -33.88 -26.09
CA ALA A 153 -14.28 -33.02 -24.91
C ALA A 153 -12.86 -32.47 -24.93
N VAL A 154 -12.72 -31.15 -24.99
CA VAL A 154 -11.43 -30.46 -25.06
C VAL A 154 -10.61 -30.78 -23.81
N SER A 155 -9.65 -31.69 -23.92
CA SER A 155 -8.60 -31.88 -22.93
C SER A 155 -7.56 -30.77 -23.13
N SER A 156 -7.76 -29.64 -22.48
CA SER A 156 -6.89 -28.44 -22.45
C SER A 156 -6.32 -28.05 -23.82
N THR A 157 -7.00 -27.15 -24.53
CA THR A 157 -6.45 -26.50 -25.73
C THR A 157 -5.05 -25.98 -25.42
N ALA A 158 -4.05 -26.31 -26.24
CA ALA A 158 -2.73 -25.69 -26.12
C ALA A 158 -2.90 -24.16 -26.16
N GLY A 159 -2.55 -23.47 -25.06
CA GLY A 159 -2.77 -22.04 -24.89
C GLY A 159 -4.10 -21.63 -24.25
N SER A 160 -4.89 -22.57 -23.70
CA SER A 160 -6.02 -22.23 -22.82
C SER A 160 -5.50 -21.57 -21.55
N VAL A 161 -6.20 -20.50 -21.15
CA VAL A 161 -5.92 -19.79 -19.90
C VAL A 161 -6.78 -20.44 -18.84
N ASP A 162 -6.13 -21.09 -17.87
CA ASP A 162 -6.80 -21.78 -16.77
C ASP A 162 -6.65 -20.97 -15.46
N ASN A 163 -7.53 -21.24 -14.50
CA ASN A 163 -7.49 -20.63 -13.18
C ASN A 163 -6.80 -21.58 -12.19
N PHE A 164 -5.72 -21.12 -11.59
CA PHE A 164 -4.95 -21.83 -10.57
C PHE A 164 -5.05 -21.12 -9.23
N VAL A 165 -4.99 -21.89 -8.14
CA VAL A 165 -4.95 -21.37 -6.77
C VAL A 165 -3.63 -21.79 -6.14
N TYR A 166 -2.83 -20.81 -5.72
CA TYR A 166 -1.60 -21.05 -4.95
C TYR A 166 -1.80 -20.55 -3.51
N ARG A 167 -1.54 -21.41 -2.53
CA ARG A 167 -1.61 -21.06 -1.10
C ARG A 167 -0.22 -20.68 -0.61
N VAL A 168 -0.07 -19.45 -0.16
CA VAL A 168 1.20 -18.94 0.37
C VAL A 168 1.37 -19.40 1.82
N LYS A 169 2.55 -19.92 2.17
CA LYS A 169 2.80 -20.48 3.51
C LYS A 169 3.40 -19.48 4.48
N TYR A 170 4.36 -18.66 4.03
CA TYR A 170 5.14 -17.79 4.89
C TYR A 170 5.01 -16.32 4.52
N GLY A 171 5.03 -16.00 3.22
CA GLY A 171 4.90 -14.62 2.77
C GLY A 171 3.47 -14.10 2.74
N SER A 172 3.34 -12.82 2.41
CA SER A 172 2.07 -12.14 2.22
C SER A 172 1.65 -12.20 0.74
N ALA A 173 0.49 -12.77 0.45
CA ALA A 173 -0.06 -12.88 -0.90
C ALA A 173 -0.16 -11.52 -1.63
N PRO A 174 -0.65 -10.42 -1.01
CA PRO A 174 -0.61 -9.10 -1.62
C PRO A 174 0.78 -8.67 -2.11
N THR A 175 1.80 -8.84 -1.27
CA THR A 175 3.18 -8.43 -1.60
C THR A 175 3.77 -9.30 -2.72
N MET A 176 3.54 -10.61 -2.69
CA MET A 176 3.99 -11.54 -3.72
C MET A 176 3.30 -11.31 -5.07
N ALA A 177 1.99 -11.03 -5.06
CA ALA A 177 1.23 -10.74 -6.27
C ALA A 177 1.81 -9.51 -6.99
N LEU A 178 2.10 -8.44 -6.25
CA LEU A 178 2.71 -7.23 -6.81
C LEU A 178 4.07 -7.49 -7.44
N ALA A 179 4.92 -8.29 -6.78
CA ALA A 179 6.24 -8.64 -7.31
C ALA A 179 6.15 -9.45 -8.62
N ILE A 180 5.23 -10.42 -8.70
CA ILE A 180 5.04 -11.26 -9.88
C ILE A 180 4.40 -10.46 -11.02
N MET A 181 3.38 -9.65 -10.73
CA MET A 181 2.79 -8.75 -11.72
C MET A 181 3.83 -7.79 -12.30
N ALA A 182 4.73 -7.26 -11.48
CA ALA A 182 5.82 -6.40 -11.93
C ALA A 182 6.76 -7.12 -12.91
N LEU A 183 7.07 -8.40 -12.64
CA LEU A 183 7.91 -9.22 -13.52
C LEU A 183 7.25 -9.49 -14.88
N TYR A 184 5.95 -9.82 -14.90
CA TYR A 184 5.24 -10.19 -16.13
C TYR A 184 4.68 -9.01 -16.93
N SER A 185 4.44 -7.85 -16.31
CA SER A 185 3.95 -6.65 -17.00
C SER A 185 5.02 -5.93 -17.82
N ASN A 186 6.29 -6.34 -17.70
CA ASN A 186 7.48 -5.76 -18.36
C ASN A 186 7.56 -4.23 -18.27
N ASN A 187 6.84 -3.63 -17.30
CA ASN A 187 6.67 -2.20 -17.11
C ASN A 187 6.83 -1.88 -15.61
N PRO A 188 7.99 -1.35 -15.16
CA PRO A 188 8.20 -1.02 -13.76
C PRO A 188 7.24 0.07 -13.25
N MET A 189 6.62 0.85 -14.15
CA MET A 189 5.58 1.84 -13.81
C MET A 189 4.22 1.20 -13.46
N TYR A 190 3.93 -0.01 -13.93
CA TYR A 190 2.70 -0.72 -13.61
C TYR A 190 2.67 -1.15 -12.13
N ALA A 191 3.83 -1.53 -11.58
CA ALA A 191 3.97 -1.88 -10.16
C ALA A 191 3.75 -0.66 -9.25
N MET A 192 4.24 0.52 -9.63
CA MET A 192 4.06 1.75 -8.85
C MET A 192 2.60 2.27 -8.92
N GLN A 193 1.95 2.16 -10.08
CA GLN A 193 0.53 2.49 -10.22
C GLN A 193 -0.37 1.50 -9.47
N LEU A 194 -0.05 0.19 -9.47
CA LEU A 194 -0.77 -0.77 -8.63
C LEU A 194 -0.57 -0.48 -7.15
N MET A 195 0.66 -0.19 -6.71
CA MET A 195 0.94 0.15 -5.31
C MET A 195 0.17 1.40 -4.87
N ALA A 196 0.07 2.41 -5.74
CA ALA A 196 -0.75 3.60 -5.52
C ALA A 196 -2.26 3.30 -5.47
N SER A 197 -2.74 2.32 -6.25
CA SER A 197 -4.14 1.87 -6.21
C SER A 197 -4.47 1.00 -4.99
N PHE A 198 -3.51 0.21 -4.50
CA PHE A 198 -3.63 -0.55 -3.25
C PHE A 198 -3.52 0.36 -2.02
N SER A 199 -2.71 1.44 -2.07
CA SER A 199 -2.71 2.47 -1.03
C SER A 199 -3.91 3.42 -1.09
N GLY A 200 -4.61 3.47 -2.22
CA GLY A 200 -5.71 4.41 -2.48
C GLY A 200 -7.12 3.82 -2.42
N GLY A 201 -7.27 2.51 -2.17
CA GLY A 201 -8.54 1.80 -2.45
C GLY A 201 -9.00 0.76 -1.44
N ALA A 202 -8.36 0.62 -0.29
CA ALA A 202 -8.84 -0.24 0.80
C ALA A 202 -8.76 0.52 2.12
N GLY A 203 -9.91 0.70 2.78
CA GLY A 203 -10.02 1.34 4.07
C GLY A 203 -9.20 0.62 5.13
N LEU A 204 -7.98 1.10 5.36
CA LEU A 204 -7.53 1.36 6.73
C LEU A 204 -8.02 2.75 7.10
N GLY A 205 -9.22 2.80 7.65
CA GLY A 205 -9.65 3.93 8.45
C GLY A 205 -8.65 4.13 9.58
N SER A 206 -8.00 5.29 9.58
CA SER A 206 -7.85 6.12 10.76
C SER A 206 -7.57 5.38 12.07
N MET A 207 -6.37 4.83 12.20
CA MET A 207 -5.71 4.75 13.50
C MET A 207 -4.28 5.24 13.33
N ASN A 208 -4.11 6.50 13.75
CA ASN A 208 -2.86 7.21 14.04
C ASN A 208 -2.60 8.43 13.15
N ASN A 209 -3.40 9.48 13.34
CA ASN A 209 -2.83 10.81 13.52
C ASN A 209 -3.81 11.70 14.30
N GLY A 210 -3.79 11.54 15.62
CA GLY A 210 -4.39 12.47 16.56
C GLY A 210 -3.29 13.12 17.40
N ALA A 211 -3.12 14.42 17.19
CA ALA A 211 -2.53 15.40 18.11
C ALA A 211 -0.99 15.40 18.28
N TYR A 212 -0.32 16.16 17.41
CA TYR A 212 0.16 17.51 17.80
C TYR A 212 -0.14 18.49 16.67
N GLY A 213 -1.09 19.39 16.92
CA GLY A 213 -1.37 20.53 16.06
C GLY A 213 -0.41 21.69 16.35
N GLY A 214 0.15 22.25 15.30
CA GLY A 214 0.60 23.63 15.19
C GLY A 214 0.04 24.17 13.87
N ASN A 215 -0.94 25.07 13.94
CA ASN A 215 -1.74 25.52 12.81
C ASN A 215 -1.22 26.84 12.22
N VAL A 216 -1.19 26.87 10.87
CA VAL A 216 -1.63 27.97 9.98
C VAL A 216 -0.74 29.20 9.82
N PHE A 217 -0.08 29.28 8.65
CA PHE A 217 -0.35 30.19 7.51
C PHE A 217 0.24 29.51 6.26
N GLY A 218 -0.31 29.46 5.05
CA GLY A 218 -1.54 29.93 4.44
C GLY A 218 -1.51 29.35 3.01
N ASN A 219 -2.65 28.82 2.57
CA ASN A 219 -2.86 28.28 1.23
C ASN A 219 -2.91 29.42 0.20
N GLY A 220 -2.05 29.38 -0.81
CA GLY A 220 -2.10 30.21 -2.01
C GLY A 220 -1.75 29.34 -3.21
N GLY A 221 -2.78 28.85 -3.90
CA GLY A 221 -2.64 28.01 -5.08
C GLY A 221 -2.07 28.77 -6.29
N GLY A 222 -1.52 28.00 -7.23
CA GLY A 222 -1.05 28.51 -8.50
C GLY A 222 -0.24 27.47 -9.25
N GLY A 223 -0.94 26.53 -9.91
CA GLY A 223 -0.33 25.72 -10.96
C GLY A 223 -0.03 26.58 -12.19
N GLY A 224 1.11 26.32 -12.81
CA GLY A 224 1.56 26.95 -14.05
C GLY A 224 2.83 26.23 -14.52
N GLY A 225 2.79 25.69 -15.73
CA GLY A 225 3.79 24.76 -16.24
C GLY A 225 4.99 25.39 -16.95
N PHE A 226 5.67 24.50 -17.65
CA PHE A 226 6.66 24.68 -18.72
C PHE A 226 8.13 24.88 -18.33
N GLY A 227 8.96 24.09 -19.01
CA GLY A 227 10.09 24.64 -19.74
C GLY A 227 11.46 24.28 -19.19
N GLY A 228 12.19 23.48 -19.97
CA GLY A 228 13.59 23.17 -19.72
C GLY A 228 14.57 24.30 -20.08
N GLY A 229 15.85 23.99 -19.86
CA GLY A 229 17.01 24.84 -20.12
C GLY A 229 17.38 25.68 -18.89
N GLY A 230 18.62 25.84 -18.47
CA GLY A 230 19.93 25.40 -18.93
C GLY A 230 20.92 26.02 -17.93
N PHE A 231 21.89 25.26 -17.45
CA PHE A 231 22.87 25.77 -16.49
C PHE A 231 24.12 26.28 -17.24
N GLY A 232 24.27 27.60 -17.24
CA GLY A 232 25.48 28.38 -17.44
C GLY A 232 25.17 29.75 -16.84
N GLY A 233 26.01 30.45 -16.09
CA GLY A 233 27.45 30.45 -15.93
C GLY A 233 27.82 31.91 -15.66
N GLY A 234 28.70 32.16 -14.70
CA GLY A 234 29.23 33.50 -14.36
C GLY A 234 28.30 34.31 -13.42
N GLY A 235 28.77 35.02 -12.41
CA GLY A 235 30.10 35.58 -12.17
C GLY A 235 29.92 37.06 -11.77
N PHE A 236 30.85 37.58 -10.97
CA PHE A 236 30.96 38.96 -10.45
C PHE A 236 30.03 39.25 -9.24
N GLY A 237 30.53 39.56 -8.03
CA GLY A 237 31.56 40.55 -7.68
C GLY A 237 30.83 41.87 -7.39
N GLY A 238 31.02 42.62 -6.31
CA GLY A 238 31.86 42.56 -5.12
C GLY A 238 31.68 43.91 -4.40
N GLY A 239 31.93 43.94 -3.09
CA GLY A 239 32.30 45.15 -2.35
C GLY A 239 31.19 46.10 -1.90
N GLY A 240 31.33 46.62 -0.68
CA GLY A 240 30.70 47.89 -0.29
C GLY A 240 30.37 48.03 1.18
N PHE A 241 31.30 48.61 1.94
CA PHE A 241 31.23 48.97 3.35
C PHE A 241 30.24 50.11 3.68
N GLY A 242 29.91 50.22 4.97
CA GLY A 242 29.43 51.44 5.65
C GLY A 242 28.13 51.19 6.40
N GLY A 243 27.99 51.45 7.70
CA GLY A 243 28.60 52.48 8.55
C GLY A 243 27.45 53.06 9.38
N GLY A 244 27.57 53.05 10.71
CA GLY A 244 26.46 53.16 11.66
C GLY A 244 25.75 54.52 11.78
N GLY A 245 24.76 54.55 12.67
CA GLY A 245 24.06 55.77 13.08
C GLY A 245 23.08 55.53 14.22
N PHE A 246 23.34 56.17 15.36
CA PHE A 246 22.59 56.18 16.61
C PHE A 246 21.31 57.07 16.57
N GLY A 247 20.42 56.87 17.55
CA GLY A 247 19.43 57.86 18.03
C GLY A 247 18.06 57.21 18.29
N GLY A 248 17.64 56.96 19.54
CA GLY A 248 16.97 57.92 20.43
C GLY A 248 15.47 57.97 20.07
N GLY A 249 14.53 57.38 20.81
CA GLY A 249 14.12 57.70 22.18
C GLY A 249 12.76 58.43 22.14
N GLY A 250 11.80 58.05 23.00
CA GLY A 250 10.68 58.94 23.37
C GLY A 250 9.26 58.40 23.20
N PHE A 251 8.52 58.48 24.31
CA PHE A 251 7.15 58.04 24.59
C PHE A 251 6.06 59.04 24.12
N GLY A 252 4.80 58.56 24.13
CA GLY A 252 3.56 59.36 24.21
C GLY A 252 2.59 59.00 23.08
N GLY A 253 1.36 58.55 23.30
CA GLY A 253 0.40 58.87 24.35
C GLY A 253 -0.75 59.65 23.70
N GLY A 254 -1.87 58.99 23.41
CA GLY A 254 -3.07 59.60 22.81
C GLY A 254 -4.30 58.74 23.03
N GLY A 255 -5.12 59.14 24.01
CA GLY A 255 -6.48 58.66 24.23
C GLY A 255 -7.52 59.63 23.66
N PHE A 256 -8.78 59.43 24.09
CA PHE A 256 -10.05 60.08 23.73
C PHE A 256 -10.78 59.43 22.52
N GLY A 257 -12.05 59.03 22.59
CA GLY A 257 -13.04 59.07 23.67
C GLY A 257 -14.48 58.91 23.13
N GLY A 258 -15.34 58.23 23.89
CA GLY A 258 -16.83 58.33 23.91
C GLY A 258 -17.60 57.68 22.74
N GLY A 259 -18.64 56.84 22.92
CA GLY A 259 -19.50 56.54 24.06
C GLY A 259 -20.96 56.90 23.72
N GLY A 260 -21.88 55.93 23.76
CA GLY A 260 -23.32 56.21 23.63
C GLY A 260 -24.20 54.96 23.50
N PHE A 261 -24.85 54.57 24.59
CA PHE A 261 -25.81 53.46 24.73
C PHE A 261 -27.27 53.89 24.46
N GLY A 262 -28.10 52.91 24.10
CA GLY A 262 -29.57 52.91 24.19
C GLY A 262 -30.15 52.00 23.09
N GLY A 263 -31.03 51.03 23.30
CA GLY A 263 -31.88 50.68 24.43
C GLY A 263 -33.25 50.26 23.88
N GLY A 264 -33.53 48.95 23.84
CA GLY A 264 -34.84 48.28 23.96
C GLY A 264 -35.97 48.54 22.94
N GLY A 265 -36.61 47.46 22.46
CA GLY A 265 -38.03 47.50 22.05
C GLY A 265 -38.50 46.52 20.97
N TYR A 266 -39.05 45.38 21.42
CA TYR A 266 -40.19 44.60 20.91
C TYR A 266 -40.50 44.40 19.40
N GLY A 267 -40.87 43.15 19.08
CA GLY A 267 -42.08 42.87 18.28
C GLY A 267 -41.84 42.37 16.86
N GLY A 268 -42.26 41.13 16.57
CA GLY A 268 -42.09 40.47 15.27
C GLY A 268 -43.20 40.73 14.24
N GLY A 269 -43.13 39.99 13.13
CA GLY A 269 -44.24 39.85 12.18
C GLY A 269 -43.84 39.82 10.70
N TYR A 270 -43.86 38.60 10.14
CA TYR A 270 -44.25 38.21 8.78
C TYR A 270 -43.99 39.11 7.54
N GLY A 271 -43.22 38.56 6.60
CA GLY A 271 -43.71 38.23 5.24
C GLY A 271 -43.60 39.26 4.11
N GLY A 272 -42.75 38.94 3.11
CA GLY A 272 -43.03 39.16 1.68
C GLY A 272 -42.24 40.26 0.95
N GLY A 273 -41.69 39.95 -0.23
CA GLY A 273 -41.38 40.96 -1.25
C GLY A 273 -40.20 40.68 -2.18
N PHE A 274 -40.50 40.35 -3.43
CA PHE A 274 -39.64 40.17 -4.60
C PHE A 274 -38.87 41.44 -5.05
N GLY A 275 -37.78 41.25 -5.83
CA GLY A 275 -37.32 42.21 -6.86
C GLY A 275 -35.81 42.25 -7.10
N GLY A 276 -35.34 41.88 -8.32
CA GLY A 276 -33.93 41.91 -8.76
C GLY A 276 -33.32 43.32 -8.93
N PRO A 277 -32.14 43.52 -9.58
CA PRO A 277 -31.83 42.99 -10.92
C PRO A 277 -30.35 42.62 -11.25
N THR A 278 -30.21 41.92 -12.39
CA THR A 278 -29.15 41.98 -13.44
C THR A 278 -27.67 41.67 -13.14
N ALA A 279 -27.18 40.58 -13.75
CA ALA A 279 -25.83 40.49 -14.28
C ALA A 279 -25.85 39.80 -15.67
N THR A 280 -25.07 40.40 -16.57
CA THR A 280 -24.92 40.20 -18.01
C THR A 280 -24.30 38.87 -18.43
N GLY A 281 -24.73 38.37 -19.59
CA GLY A 281 -24.42 37.04 -20.11
C GLY A 281 -23.10 36.85 -20.87
N VAL A 282 -22.79 35.57 -21.08
CA VAL A 282 -21.76 35.00 -21.98
C VAL A 282 -22.37 33.72 -22.61
N PRO A 283 -22.17 33.42 -23.90
CA PRO A 283 -23.10 32.60 -24.68
C PRO A 283 -22.95 31.07 -24.51
N ALA A 284 -24.09 30.40 -24.72
CA ALA A 284 -24.26 28.95 -24.71
C ALA A 284 -23.67 28.27 -25.95
N SER A 285 -23.02 27.12 -25.75
CA SER A 285 -22.77 26.12 -26.79
C SER A 285 -23.62 24.87 -26.51
N ALA A 286 -24.21 24.36 -27.57
CA ALA A 286 -25.35 23.45 -27.56
C ALA A 286 -25.03 22.05 -27.04
N ALA A 287 -25.79 21.59 -26.05
CA ALA A 287 -25.85 20.19 -25.64
C ALA A 287 -26.80 19.44 -26.57
N THR A 288 -26.27 18.47 -27.31
CA THR A 288 -27.06 17.46 -28.03
C THR A 288 -27.41 16.32 -27.06
N SER A 289 -28.71 16.09 -26.91
CA SER A 289 -29.28 15.02 -26.09
C SER A 289 -29.20 13.68 -26.83
N VAL A 290 -28.54 12.70 -26.22
CA VAL A 290 -28.63 11.27 -26.60
C VAL A 290 -29.54 10.59 -25.56
N PRO A 291 -30.62 9.90 -25.97
CA PRO A 291 -31.55 9.29 -25.04
C PRO A 291 -31.10 7.89 -24.59
N GLY A 292 -31.18 7.64 -23.28
CA GLY A 292 -31.42 6.32 -22.68
C GLY A 292 -30.23 5.36 -22.60
N GLN A 293 -29.41 5.48 -21.55
CA GLN A 293 -28.69 4.32 -21.01
C GLN A 293 -29.20 4.00 -19.60
N ASN A 294 -29.68 2.76 -19.46
CA ASN A 294 -30.17 2.18 -18.23
C ASN A 294 -29.03 2.10 -17.18
N LEU A 295 -29.23 2.73 -16.03
CA LEU A 295 -28.32 2.79 -14.88
C LEU A 295 -28.43 1.55 -13.98
N THR A 296 -28.32 0.34 -14.55
CA THR A 296 -28.13 -0.89 -13.76
C THR A 296 -27.11 -1.78 -14.46
N GLY A 297 -25.84 -1.64 -14.07
CA GLY A 297 -24.73 -2.39 -14.67
C GLY A 297 -23.33 -1.86 -14.38
N GLN A 298 -23.19 -0.74 -13.66
CA GLN A 298 -21.90 -0.09 -13.40
C GLN A 298 -21.20 -0.64 -12.13
N TYR A 299 -21.03 -1.96 -12.06
CA TYR A 299 -20.13 -2.65 -11.13
C TYR A 299 -19.51 -3.90 -11.80
N LEU A 300 -18.99 -3.73 -13.02
CA LEU A 300 -18.01 -4.64 -13.61
C LEU A 300 -16.89 -3.77 -14.18
N GLY A 301 -15.67 -4.07 -13.75
CA GLY A 301 -14.47 -3.27 -13.98
C GLY A 301 -14.32 -2.81 -15.42
N GLN A 302 -14.03 -1.53 -15.55
CA GLN A 302 -13.51 -0.90 -16.77
C GLN A 302 -12.33 -1.74 -17.30
N PRO A 303 -12.39 -2.27 -18.54
CA PRO A 303 -11.22 -2.85 -19.17
C PRO A 303 -10.27 -1.69 -19.49
N GLY A 304 -9.24 -1.53 -18.67
CA GLY A 304 -8.14 -0.64 -18.98
C GLY A 304 -7.37 -1.17 -20.18
N GLY A 305 -7.15 -0.30 -21.17
CA GLY A 305 -6.07 -0.38 -22.15
C GLY A 305 -6.18 -1.50 -23.19
N GLY A 306 -6.30 -1.12 -24.45
CA GLY A 306 -6.34 -2.06 -25.57
C GLY A 306 -5.16 -3.04 -25.57
N TYR A 307 -5.49 -4.32 -25.41
CA TYR A 307 -4.69 -5.46 -25.84
C TYR A 307 -5.70 -6.49 -26.35
N GLY A 308 -5.85 -6.51 -27.67
CA GLY A 308 -6.92 -7.21 -28.35
C GLY A 308 -6.58 -7.46 -29.82
N GLY A 309 -5.29 -7.61 -30.11
CA GLY A 309 -4.85 -8.25 -31.34
C GLY A 309 -4.84 -9.78 -31.17
N PRO A 310 -5.11 -10.58 -32.21
CA PRO A 310 -5.03 -12.04 -32.16
C PRO A 310 -3.65 -12.61 -31.75
N ASN A 311 -2.62 -11.76 -31.65
CA ASN A 311 -1.23 -12.11 -31.33
C ASN A 311 -0.68 -11.43 -30.06
N ASP A 312 -1.51 -10.77 -29.25
CA ASP A 312 -1.04 -10.22 -27.98
C ASP A 312 -0.82 -11.35 -26.97
N PRO A 313 0.38 -11.52 -26.38
CA PRO A 313 0.57 -12.46 -25.29
C PRO A 313 -0.35 -12.04 -24.14
N LYS A 314 -1.37 -12.86 -23.86
CA LYS A 314 -2.28 -12.65 -22.73
C LYS A 314 -1.47 -12.70 -21.45
N ILE A 315 -1.17 -11.53 -20.89
CA ILE A 315 -0.39 -11.42 -19.65
C ILE A 315 -1.12 -12.20 -18.54
N PRO A 316 -0.41 -13.02 -17.75
CA PRO A 316 -1.02 -13.75 -16.66
C PRO A 316 -1.62 -12.77 -15.64
N ARG A 317 -2.86 -13.00 -15.25
CA ARG A 317 -3.58 -12.17 -14.28
C ARG A 317 -3.50 -12.83 -12.91
N ILE A 318 -2.77 -12.21 -12.00
CA ILE A 318 -2.73 -12.64 -10.59
C ILE A 318 -3.74 -11.80 -9.80
N ILE A 319 -4.38 -12.36 -8.77
CA ILE A 319 -5.22 -11.61 -7.83
C ILE A 319 -4.91 -12.16 -6.43
N PRO A 320 -4.40 -11.32 -5.50
CA PRO A 320 -4.22 -11.74 -4.13
C PRO A 320 -5.56 -11.73 -3.38
N ASN A 321 -5.83 -12.80 -2.64
CA ASN A 321 -6.87 -12.83 -1.61
C ASN A 321 -6.18 -12.68 -0.24
N PRO A 322 -6.27 -11.50 0.41
CA PRO A 322 -5.63 -11.25 1.69
C PRO A 322 -6.29 -12.00 2.86
N PHE A 323 -7.56 -12.42 2.73
CA PHE A 323 -8.28 -13.11 3.80
C PHE A 323 -7.81 -14.54 3.97
N ASP A 324 -7.59 -15.25 2.86
CA ASP A 324 -7.14 -16.65 2.87
C ASP A 324 -5.63 -16.80 2.61
N ASN A 325 -4.90 -15.68 2.47
CA ASN A 325 -3.49 -15.64 2.04
C ASN A 325 -3.22 -16.52 0.79
N THR A 326 -4.10 -16.41 -0.21
CA THR A 326 -4.01 -17.17 -1.46
C THR A 326 -3.82 -16.27 -2.67
N LEU A 327 -3.18 -16.82 -3.70
CA LEU A 327 -3.01 -16.19 -5.00
C LEU A 327 -3.88 -16.92 -6.02
N LEU A 328 -4.83 -16.19 -6.59
CA LEU A 328 -5.62 -16.65 -7.73
C LEU A 328 -4.85 -16.26 -9.00
N ILE A 329 -4.43 -17.23 -9.80
CA ILE A 329 -3.57 -17.03 -10.96
C ILE A 329 -4.31 -17.51 -12.19
N GLN A 330 -4.63 -16.60 -13.09
CA GLN A 330 -5.21 -16.90 -14.39
C GLN A 330 -4.10 -16.81 -15.45
N ALA A 331 -3.64 -17.96 -15.94
CA ALA A 331 -2.47 -18.05 -16.82
C ALA A 331 -2.52 -19.32 -17.70
N THR A 332 -1.67 -19.40 -18.72
CA THR A 332 -1.44 -20.67 -19.43
C THR A 332 -0.70 -21.68 -18.53
N ARG A 333 -0.77 -22.97 -18.85
CA ARG A 333 -0.13 -24.03 -18.05
C ARG A 333 1.39 -23.84 -17.89
N SER A 334 2.08 -23.45 -18.95
CA SER A 334 3.54 -23.21 -18.94
C SER A 334 3.92 -22.00 -18.11
N GLU A 335 3.11 -20.93 -18.14
CA GLU A 335 3.32 -19.74 -17.32
C GLU A 335 3.08 -20.05 -15.85
N PHE A 336 2.01 -20.79 -15.53
CA PHE A 336 1.75 -21.20 -14.16
C PHE A 336 2.89 -22.05 -13.60
N GLU A 337 3.47 -22.97 -14.37
CA GLU A 337 4.62 -23.77 -13.92
C GLU A 337 5.82 -22.89 -13.58
N SER A 338 6.10 -21.88 -14.41
CA SER A 338 7.15 -20.89 -14.17
C SER A 338 6.89 -20.04 -12.92
N ILE A 339 5.66 -19.51 -12.78
CA ILE A 339 5.22 -18.73 -11.62
C ILE A 339 5.27 -19.58 -10.35
N SER A 340 4.84 -20.84 -10.42
CA SER A 340 4.81 -21.74 -9.27
C SER A 340 6.21 -22.10 -8.77
N LYS A 341 7.18 -22.24 -9.68
CA LYS A 341 8.59 -22.44 -9.33
C LYS A 341 9.15 -21.21 -8.62
N LEU A 342 8.93 -20.02 -9.18
CA LEU A 342 9.34 -18.75 -8.57
C LEU A 342 8.70 -18.56 -7.19
N LEU A 343 7.39 -18.84 -7.07
CA LEU A 343 6.65 -18.74 -5.81
C LEU A 343 7.25 -19.65 -4.73
N ARG A 344 7.67 -20.87 -5.08
CA ARG A 344 8.33 -21.78 -4.13
C ARG A 344 9.69 -21.28 -3.68
N ASP A 345 10.44 -20.63 -4.57
CA ASP A 345 11.77 -20.10 -4.26
C ASP A 345 11.69 -18.85 -3.35
N ILE A 346 10.61 -18.07 -3.44
CA ILE A 346 10.40 -16.87 -2.59
C ILE A 346 9.57 -17.13 -1.33
N ASP A 347 8.71 -18.15 -1.32
CA ASP A 347 7.90 -18.55 -0.17
C ASP A 347 8.70 -19.45 0.77
N VAL A 348 9.80 -18.90 1.27
CA VAL A 348 10.68 -19.52 2.27
C VAL A 348 10.33 -19.00 3.66
N SER A 349 10.62 -19.81 4.69
CA SER A 349 10.40 -19.40 6.07
C SER A 349 11.25 -18.15 6.40
N PRO A 350 10.65 -17.08 6.94
CA PRO A 350 11.40 -15.89 7.31
C PRO A 350 12.33 -16.23 8.47
N ARG A 351 13.57 -15.74 8.38
CA ARG A 351 14.54 -15.86 9.45
C ARG A 351 14.11 -14.99 10.62
N GLN A 352 14.40 -15.45 11.83
CA GLN A 352 14.17 -14.69 13.05
C GLN A 352 15.51 -14.46 13.74
N VAL A 353 15.56 -13.45 14.59
CA VAL A 353 16.73 -13.15 15.41
C VAL A 353 16.29 -12.84 16.83
N LEU A 354 16.91 -13.50 17.80
CA LEU A 354 16.85 -13.12 19.19
C LEU A 354 17.90 -12.03 19.41
N ILE A 355 17.47 -10.87 19.86
CA ILE A 355 18.38 -9.78 20.23
C ILE A 355 18.37 -9.66 21.74
N GLU A 356 19.55 -9.84 22.34
CA GLU A 356 19.78 -9.58 23.76
C GLU A 356 20.56 -8.27 23.90
N ALA A 357 20.06 -7.33 24.70
CA ALA A 357 20.83 -6.18 25.13
C ALA A 357 21.25 -6.34 26.60
N LYS A 358 22.46 -5.91 26.95
CA LYS A 358 22.96 -5.86 28.34
C LYS A 358 23.42 -4.44 28.64
N ILE A 359 22.72 -3.80 29.54
CA ILE A 359 22.97 -2.43 29.97
C ILE A 359 23.59 -2.51 31.36
N TYR A 360 24.81 -2.00 31.49
CA TYR A 360 25.47 -1.84 32.77
C TYR A 360 25.55 -0.35 33.09
N GLU A 361 24.96 0.04 34.22
CA GLU A 361 25.13 1.37 34.78
C GLU A 361 25.77 1.24 36.16
N VAL A 362 26.87 1.96 36.37
CA VAL A 362 27.59 2.02 37.65
C VAL A 362 27.66 3.48 38.05
N THR A 363 27.15 3.80 39.23
CA THR A 363 27.27 5.13 39.83
C THR A 363 28.06 5.01 41.11
N LEU A 364 29.20 5.69 41.14
CA LEU A 364 30.07 5.86 42.30
C LEU A 364 29.89 7.30 42.78
N SER A 365 29.42 7.48 44.01
CA SER A 365 29.40 8.78 44.68
C SER A 365 30.30 8.77 45.91
N GLY A 366 31.02 9.86 46.10
CA GLY A 366 31.89 10.11 47.23
C GLY A 366 31.73 11.56 47.68
N GLU A 367 31.39 11.79 48.94
CA GLU A 367 31.32 13.10 49.55
C GLU A 367 32.14 13.12 50.84
N LEU A 368 33.10 14.04 50.93
CA LEU A 368 33.87 14.31 52.13
C LEU A 368 33.58 15.74 52.61
N ARG A 369 33.04 15.86 53.82
CA ARG A 369 32.82 17.14 54.51
C ARG A 369 33.66 17.19 55.78
N SER A 370 34.49 18.21 55.92
CA SER A 370 35.26 18.43 57.13
C SER A 370 35.39 19.91 57.43
N GLY A 371 35.26 20.32 58.68
CA GLY A 371 35.45 21.72 59.06
C GLY A 371 35.41 21.99 60.55
N VAL A 372 35.87 23.19 60.89
CA VAL A 372 35.79 23.75 62.24
C VAL A 372 34.94 25.01 62.20
N SER A 373 33.96 25.10 63.11
CA SER A 373 33.11 26.27 63.26
C SER A 373 33.22 26.84 64.67
N ALA A 374 33.21 28.16 64.78
CA ALA A 374 33.43 28.88 66.03
C ALA A 374 32.37 29.99 66.20
N TYR A 375 31.76 30.05 67.38
CA TYR A 375 30.67 30.99 67.68
C TYR A 375 30.90 31.67 69.03
N LEU A 376 30.81 33.00 69.05
CA LEU A 376 30.85 33.79 70.29
C LEU A 376 29.43 34.20 70.66
N GLN A 377 28.93 33.73 71.80
CA GLN A 377 27.57 34.02 72.27
C GLN A 377 27.55 34.51 73.71
N ASN A 378 26.43 35.10 74.14
CA ASN A 378 26.23 35.43 75.55
C ASN A 378 26.03 34.14 76.35
N ARG A 379 26.54 34.14 77.58
CA ARG A 379 26.49 32.98 78.47
C ARG A 379 25.04 32.62 78.80
N GLY A 380 24.66 31.37 78.54
CA GLY A 380 23.31 30.87 78.79
C GLY A 380 22.31 31.16 77.64
N SER A 381 22.77 31.74 76.53
CA SER A 381 21.97 31.82 75.31
C SER A 381 21.80 30.44 74.67
N ALA A 382 20.63 30.17 74.10
CA ALA A 382 20.41 28.98 73.27
C ALA A 382 21.44 28.97 72.13
N ALA A 383 22.07 27.81 71.90
CA ALA A 383 23.05 27.67 70.86
C ALA A 383 22.41 27.89 69.47
N PRO A 384 23.12 28.50 68.51
CA PRO A 384 22.58 28.78 67.18
C PRO A 384 22.08 27.51 66.49
N SER A 385 21.01 27.64 65.71
CA SER A 385 20.41 26.52 64.95
C SER A 385 21.47 25.80 64.11
N GLY A 386 21.65 24.50 64.33
CA GLY A 386 22.71 23.68 63.70
C GLY A 386 23.86 23.30 64.64
N LEU A 387 23.97 23.90 65.83
CA LEU A 387 24.89 23.49 66.88
C LEU A 387 24.13 23.27 68.17
N THR A 388 23.74 22.02 68.43
CA THR A 388 23.24 21.64 69.75
C THR A 388 24.44 21.43 70.68
N ARG A 389 24.36 21.90 71.93
CA ARG A 389 25.34 21.61 73.00
C ARG A 389 25.24 20.15 73.42
N ASN A 390 25.57 19.26 72.50
CA ASN A 390 25.54 17.83 72.69
C ASN A 390 26.98 17.35 72.89
N LEU A 391 27.31 16.97 74.13
CA LEU A 391 28.38 16.00 74.43
C LEU A 391 27.83 14.58 74.20
N ASN A 392 27.09 14.38 73.11
CA ASN A 392 26.50 13.11 72.78
C ASN A 392 27.39 12.44 71.73
N ALA A 393 28.19 11.48 72.15
CA ALA A 393 28.96 10.59 71.28
C ALA A 393 28.05 9.56 70.59
N ALA A 394 26.94 10.01 70.01
CA ALA A 394 26.10 9.15 69.20
C ALA A 394 26.73 9.05 67.81
N LEU A 395 27.34 7.89 67.52
CA LEU A 395 27.82 7.48 66.19
C LEU A 395 26.65 7.20 65.23
N SER A 396 25.63 8.05 65.21
CA SER A 396 24.55 7.94 64.23
C SER A 396 25.02 8.55 62.91
N ASP A 397 25.03 7.74 61.86
CA ASP A 397 25.31 8.13 60.46
C ASP A 397 26.77 8.47 60.12
N GLY A 398 27.75 7.93 60.86
CA GLY A 398 29.18 8.10 60.54
C GLY A 398 29.70 9.53 60.75
N VAL A 399 28.87 10.43 61.29
CA VAL A 399 29.21 11.82 61.54
C VAL A 399 30.00 11.93 62.86
N PHE A 400 31.28 12.31 62.77
CA PHE A 400 32.06 12.70 63.94
C PHE A 400 31.86 14.18 64.20
N ALA A 401 31.14 14.53 65.26
CA ALA A 401 30.91 15.91 65.69
C ALA A 401 31.34 16.11 67.16
N LEU A 402 32.35 16.93 67.40
CA LEU A 402 32.81 17.30 68.74
C LEU A 402 32.51 18.78 68.98
N THR A 403 31.67 19.08 69.97
CA THR A 403 31.39 20.45 70.41
C THR A 403 32.01 20.70 71.78
N THR A 404 32.84 21.73 71.90
CA THR A 404 33.46 22.17 73.17
C THR A 404 33.17 23.65 73.40
N ALA A 405 33.03 24.06 74.65
CA ALA A 405 32.74 25.45 75.01
C ALA A 405 33.80 25.96 75.99
N ALA A 406 34.31 27.17 75.75
CA ALA A 406 35.22 27.87 76.64
C ALA A 406 34.62 29.23 77.05
N LEU A 407 34.72 29.59 78.33
CA LEU A 407 34.23 30.89 78.80
C LEU A 407 35.16 32.01 78.33
N VAL A 408 34.60 33.06 77.72
CA VAL A 408 35.34 34.24 77.27
C VAL A 408 34.79 35.46 78.02
N GLY A 409 35.32 35.70 79.21
CA GLY A 409 34.89 36.78 80.11
C GLY A 409 33.67 36.44 80.98
N LYS A 410 33.11 37.44 81.67
CA LYS A 410 32.03 37.24 82.66
C LYS A 410 30.65 36.98 82.04
N SER A 411 30.45 37.32 80.76
CA SER A 411 29.13 37.31 80.10
C SER A 411 29.09 36.60 78.75
N LYS A 412 30.22 36.14 78.20
CA LYS A 412 30.30 35.51 76.89
C LYS A 412 31.01 34.15 76.94
N GLU A 413 30.75 33.31 75.95
CA GLU A 413 31.36 32.01 75.77
C GLU A 413 31.65 31.76 74.29
N LEU A 414 32.77 31.09 74.01
CA LEU A 414 33.19 30.65 72.70
C LEU A 414 32.87 29.17 72.56
N LEU A 415 32.01 28.83 71.61
CA LEU A 415 31.70 27.46 71.23
C LEU A 415 32.53 27.08 70.02
N LEU A 416 33.26 25.96 70.11
CA LEU A 416 34.01 25.36 69.01
C LEU A 416 33.36 24.03 68.64
N ALA A 417 33.12 23.82 67.36
CA ALA A 417 32.55 22.59 66.84
C ALA A 417 33.39 22.07 65.68
N VAL A 418 33.87 20.83 65.80
CA VAL A 418 34.55 20.09 64.74
C VAL A 418 33.55 19.11 64.17
N SER A 419 33.35 19.12 62.85
CA SER A 419 32.53 18.13 62.15
C SER A 419 33.33 17.49 61.01
N SER A 420 33.24 16.17 60.91
CA SER A 420 33.84 15.37 59.83
C SER A 420 32.88 14.25 59.43
N ASN A 421 32.65 14.09 58.13
CA ASN A 421 31.80 13.06 57.56
C ASN A 421 32.32 12.66 56.17
N GLU A 422 32.38 11.36 55.90
CA GLU A 422 32.68 10.79 54.59
C GLU A 422 31.57 9.83 54.18
N PHE A 423 30.93 10.11 53.05
CA PHE A 423 29.87 9.31 52.47
C PHE A 423 30.36 8.70 51.16
N SER A 424 30.35 7.38 51.03
CA SER A 424 30.65 6.70 49.77
C SER A 424 29.54 5.71 49.43
N THR A 425 29.00 5.80 48.21
CA THR A 425 27.97 4.89 47.71
C THR A 425 28.37 4.31 46.36
N ASN A 426 28.13 3.01 46.21
CA ASN A 426 28.32 2.25 44.97
C ASN A 426 26.98 1.67 44.56
N ALA A 427 26.38 2.20 43.49
CA ALA A 427 25.17 1.66 42.90
C ALA A 427 25.47 1.01 41.55
N ARG A 428 25.04 -0.24 41.34
CA ARG A 428 25.13 -0.95 40.06
C ARG A 428 23.75 -1.36 39.60
N VAL A 429 23.39 -0.99 38.39
CA VAL A 429 22.15 -1.40 37.72
C VAL A 429 22.50 -2.26 36.52
N ILE A 430 21.83 -3.41 36.41
CA ILE A 430 21.94 -4.32 35.27
C ILE A 430 20.55 -4.48 34.67
N SER A 431 20.40 -4.10 33.40
CA SER A 431 19.15 -4.31 32.66
C SER A 431 19.46 -5.14 31.42
N ALA A 432 18.73 -6.24 31.24
CA ALA A 432 18.94 -7.17 30.14
C ALA A 432 17.66 -7.44 29.33
N PRO A 433 17.13 -6.45 28.58
CA PRO A 433 15.97 -6.68 27.74
C PRO A 433 16.33 -7.59 26.56
N ALA A 434 15.43 -8.50 26.22
CA ALA A 434 15.57 -9.41 25.09
C ALA A 434 14.28 -9.42 24.26
N ILE A 435 14.41 -9.47 22.93
CA ILE A 435 13.28 -9.48 22.00
C ILE A 435 13.60 -10.37 20.80
N ILE A 436 12.61 -11.11 20.31
CA ILE A 436 12.72 -11.84 19.04
C ILE A 436 12.09 -10.97 17.95
N ALA A 437 12.83 -10.72 16.88
CA ALA A 437 12.37 -9.98 15.71
C ALA A 437 12.44 -10.85 14.46
N THR A 438 11.47 -10.69 13.57
CA THR A 438 11.49 -11.29 12.23
C THR A 438 12.36 -10.43 11.31
N ASP A 439 13.06 -11.06 10.35
CA ASP A 439 13.87 -10.36 9.36
C ASP A 439 13.07 -9.25 8.64
N SER A 440 13.64 -8.05 8.62
CA SER A 440 13.13 -6.86 7.95
C SER A 440 11.77 -6.36 8.48
N VAL A 441 11.36 -6.80 9.66
CA VAL A 441 10.16 -6.33 10.37
C VAL A 441 10.58 -5.63 11.65
N ALA A 442 10.03 -4.44 11.91
CA ALA A 442 10.28 -3.72 13.15
C ALA A 442 9.59 -4.40 14.34
N ALA A 443 10.32 -4.58 15.43
CA ALA A 443 9.84 -5.09 16.70
C ALA A 443 10.03 -4.02 17.78
N SER A 444 9.05 -3.90 18.69
CA SER A 444 9.09 -2.95 19.79
C SER A 444 8.82 -3.64 21.12
N LEU A 445 9.55 -3.23 22.15
CA LEU A 445 9.38 -3.65 23.54
C LEU A 445 9.36 -2.39 24.40
N ASN A 446 8.30 -2.22 25.18
CA ASN A 446 8.18 -1.14 26.17
C ASN A 446 7.90 -1.79 27.53
N VAL A 447 8.80 -1.58 28.48
CA VAL A 447 8.70 -2.09 29.85
C VAL A 447 8.82 -0.91 30.79
N GLY A 448 7.75 -0.60 31.51
CA GLY A 448 7.72 0.62 32.30
C GLY A 448 6.39 0.89 32.98
N ASN A 449 6.32 2.07 33.58
CA ASN A 449 5.14 2.62 34.23
C ASN A 449 4.68 3.89 33.51
N GLN A 450 3.40 4.18 33.50
CA GLN A 450 2.87 5.48 33.08
C GLN A 450 2.88 6.45 34.24
N VAL A 451 3.64 7.53 34.11
CA VAL A 451 3.77 8.57 35.13
C VAL A 451 2.96 9.80 34.69
N PRO A 452 1.95 10.23 35.47
CA PRO A 452 1.21 11.45 35.17
C PRO A 452 2.12 12.66 35.38
N THR A 453 2.24 13.50 34.36
CA THR A 453 3.04 14.73 34.42
C THR A 453 2.23 15.94 34.04
N LEU A 454 2.49 17.04 34.74
CA LEU A 454 1.78 18.30 34.56
C LEU A 454 2.35 19.04 33.34
N THR A 455 1.54 19.25 32.30
CA THR A 455 1.96 19.89 31.04
C THR A 455 1.65 21.38 31.00
N SER A 456 0.57 21.81 31.66
CA SER A 456 0.26 23.23 31.84
C SER A 456 -0.55 23.47 33.12
N GLN A 457 -0.37 24.65 33.71
CA GLN A 457 -1.23 25.19 34.75
C GLN A 457 -1.85 26.48 34.19
N SER A 458 -3.15 26.50 33.97
CA SER A 458 -3.87 27.71 33.57
C SER A 458 -4.66 28.25 34.76
N ALA A 459 -4.48 29.52 35.10
CA ALA A 459 -5.36 30.18 36.05
C ALA A 459 -6.74 30.38 35.42
N THR A 460 -7.77 29.78 36.01
CA THR A 460 -9.16 29.91 35.56
C THR A 460 -9.86 31.04 36.33
N GLY A 461 -10.16 32.16 35.67
CA GLY A 461 -11.08 33.20 36.14
C GLY A 461 -10.52 34.30 37.06
N VAL A 462 -11.26 35.42 37.15
CA VAL A 462 -10.94 36.62 37.94
C VAL A 462 -10.96 36.32 39.45
N GLN A 463 -9.95 36.86 40.14
CA GLN A 463 -9.68 36.71 41.58
C GLN A 463 -10.76 37.38 42.44
N THR A 464 -11.30 36.66 43.43
CA THR A 464 -11.97 37.25 44.59
C THR A 464 -11.40 36.60 45.85
N GLY A 465 -10.69 37.36 46.69
CA GLY A 465 -10.24 36.90 48.01
C GLY A 465 -8.86 36.24 48.12
N GLY A 466 -7.97 36.36 47.12
CA GLY A 466 -6.54 36.04 47.28
C GLY A 466 -6.10 34.59 47.04
N ASN A 467 -7.01 33.66 46.75
CA ASN A 467 -6.67 32.30 46.34
C ASN A 467 -7.00 32.06 44.85
N SER A 468 -5.98 31.84 44.03
CA SER A 468 -6.12 31.50 42.62
C SER A 468 -6.41 30.00 42.43
N LEU A 469 -7.46 29.67 41.66
CA LEU A 469 -7.79 28.29 41.29
C LEU A 469 -7.07 27.93 39.98
N PHE A 470 -5.99 27.16 40.08
CA PHE A 470 -5.25 26.66 38.92
C PHE A 470 -5.89 25.39 38.36
N ALA A 471 -6.23 25.39 37.06
CA ALA A 471 -6.57 24.19 36.33
C ALA A 471 -5.29 23.53 35.81
N ASN A 472 -5.06 22.28 36.23
CA ASN A 472 -3.88 21.50 35.90
C ASN A 472 -4.17 20.56 34.72
N ASN A 473 -3.44 20.69 33.61
CA ASN A 473 -3.50 19.73 32.51
C ASN A 473 -2.47 18.61 32.75
N ILE A 474 -2.93 17.39 32.94
CA ILE A 474 -2.09 16.23 33.25
C ILE A 474 -2.01 15.35 32.01
N GLN A 475 -0.80 15.02 31.56
CA GLN A 475 -0.53 14.06 30.51
C GLN A 475 0.27 12.89 31.08
N ASN A 476 -0.18 11.66 30.81
CA ASN A 476 0.57 10.46 31.15
C ASN A 476 1.74 10.31 30.18
N ARG A 477 2.94 10.09 30.72
CA ARG A 477 4.14 9.75 29.94
C ARG A 477 4.68 8.40 30.38
N ASP A 478 5.01 7.56 29.40
CA ASP A 478 5.64 6.27 29.66
C ASP A 478 7.07 6.49 30.19
N SER A 479 7.41 5.79 31.26
CA SER A 479 8.76 5.75 31.82
C SER A 479 9.23 4.31 31.94
N GLY A 480 10.43 4.01 31.47
CA GLY A 480 11.03 2.69 31.60
C GLY A 480 12.04 2.41 30.49
N VAL A 481 12.15 1.15 30.06
CA VAL A 481 13.00 0.72 28.96
C VAL A 481 12.14 0.50 27.72
N THR A 482 12.36 1.32 26.70
CA THR A 482 11.77 1.18 25.37
C THR A 482 12.85 0.79 24.38
N LEU A 483 12.67 -0.34 23.70
CA LEU A 483 13.55 -0.84 22.66
C LEU A 483 12.74 -1.01 21.38
N ASN A 484 13.03 -0.21 20.36
CA ASN A 484 12.53 -0.41 19.01
C ASN A 484 13.71 -0.87 18.14
N ILE A 485 13.53 -1.97 17.44
CA ILE A 485 14.61 -2.57 16.66
C ILE A 485 14.08 -3.16 15.37
N MET A 486 14.81 -2.96 14.28
CA MET A 486 14.59 -3.64 13.02
C MET A 486 15.87 -4.38 12.66
N ALA A 487 15.78 -5.69 12.51
CA ALA A 487 16.92 -6.52 12.17
C ALA A 487 16.81 -6.98 10.72
N ARG A 488 17.91 -6.90 9.98
CA ARG A 488 18.04 -7.45 8.64
C ARG A 488 19.08 -8.56 8.65
N ILE A 489 18.69 -9.75 8.18
CA ILE A 489 19.52 -10.95 8.30
C ILE A 489 20.01 -11.36 6.92
N ASN A 490 21.33 -11.41 6.73
CA ASN A 490 21.90 -11.91 5.49
C ASN A 490 21.99 -13.44 5.47
N PRO A 491 22.04 -14.07 4.28
CA PRO A 491 22.31 -15.50 4.11
C PRO A 491 23.50 -16.01 4.93
N SER A 492 24.57 -15.23 5.01
CA SER A 492 25.83 -15.55 5.70
C SER A 492 25.79 -15.43 7.24
N GLY A 493 24.65 -15.09 7.85
CA GLY A 493 24.53 -14.93 9.31
C GLY A 493 24.96 -13.55 9.83
N ILE A 494 25.33 -12.62 8.95
CA ILE A 494 25.55 -11.22 9.33
C ILE A 494 24.21 -10.52 9.54
N VAL A 495 24.04 -9.87 10.69
CA VAL A 495 22.83 -9.15 11.09
C VAL A 495 23.09 -7.65 11.12
N THR A 496 22.30 -6.89 10.38
CA THR A 496 22.27 -5.43 10.47
C THR A 496 21.10 -5.01 11.34
N LEU A 497 21.37 -4.26 12.40
CA LEU A 497 20.40 -3.84 13.40
C LEU A 497 20.23 -2.32 13.32
N LEU A 498 18.99 -1.86 13.10
CA LEU A 498 18.61 -0.46 13.28
C LEU A 498 17.93 -0.36 14.65
N ILE A 499 18.54 0.38 15.56
CA ILE A 499 18.20 0.39 16.98
C ILE A 499 17.78 1.79 17.38
N ASN A 500 16.62 1.89 18.02
CA ASN A 500 16.15 3.07 18.72
C ASN A 500 15.78 2.66 20.15
N GLN A 501 16.71 2.87 21.07
CA GLN A 501 16.58 2.51 22.48
C GLN A 501 16.41 3.77 23.33
N GLU A 502 15.43 3.79 24.23
CA GLU A 502 15.23 4.82 25.24
C GLU A 502 15.14 4.17 26.62
N VAL A 503 15.88 4.70 27.59
CA VAL A 503 15.75 4.39 29.01
C VAL A 503 15.34 5.67 29.73
N SER A 504 14.19 5.66 30.37
CA SER A 504 13.63 6.78 31.10
C SER A 504 13.26 6.40 32.52
N ALA A 505 13.68 7.21 33.49
CA ALA A 505 13.34 7.05 34.90
C ALA A 505 12.74 8.36 35.45
N PRO A 506 11.63 8.31 36.22
CA PRO A 506 11.07 9.50 36.83
C PRO A 506 11.93 9.94 38.01
N ILE A 507 12.19 11.24 38.12
CA ILE A 507 12.87 11.89 39.24
C ILE A 507 11.83 12.73 39.98
N ALA A 508 11.72 12.51 41.29
CA ALA A 508 10.82 13.29 42.14
C ALA A 508 11.21 14.78 42.13
N PRO A 509 10.22 15.71 42.19
CA PRO A 509 10.53 17.14 42.24
C PRO A 509 11.24 17.51 43.54
N ASP A 510 12.13 18.52 43.47
CA ASP A 510 12.82 19.03 44.65
C ASP A 510 11.82 19.62 45.68
N PRO A 511 12.10 19.49 46.99
CA PRO A 511 11.29 20.14 48.02
C PRO A 511 11.22 21.66 47.79
N GLY A 512 10.03 22.17 47.47
CA GLY A 512 9.80 23.60 47.18
C GLY A 512 9.82 24.01 45.70
N ALA A 513 9.91 23.06 44.76
CA ALA A 513 9.76 23.35 43.34
C ALA A 513 8.39 24.01 43.04
N SER A 514 8.37 25.07 42.21
CA SER A 514 7.14 25.75 41.79
C SER A 514 6.19 24.83 41.00
N ILE A 515 6.74 23.80 40.36
CA ILE A 515 6.00 22.75 39.65
C ILE A 515 6.20 21.44 40.41
N GLN A 516 5.14 20.97 41.08
CA GLN A 516 5.12 19.70 41.80
C GLN A 516 4.83 18.52 40.84
N SER A 517 5.65 18.38 39.80
CA SER A 517 5.57 17.28 38.82
C SER A 517 6.93 16.58 38.71
N PRO A 518 6.98 15.25 38.57
CA PRO A 518 8.23 14.54 38.31
C PRO A 518 8.91 15.04 37.02
N SER A 519 10.23 15.09 37.03
CA SER A 519 11.04 15.22 35.81
C SER A 519 11.49 13.83 35.35
N PHE A 520 12.06 13.69 34.15
CA PHE A 520 12.56 12.39 33.67
C PHE A 520 14.03 12.46 33.29
N SER A 521 14.82 11.52 33.81
CA SER A 521 16.14 11.23 33.29
C SER A 521 15.99 10.36 32.05
N LYS A 522 16.36 10.88 30.87
CA LYS A 522 16.25 10.16 29.60
C LYS A 522 17.63 9.87 29.02
N ARG A 523 17.85 8.61 28.65
CA ARG A 523 19.03 8.14 27.90
C ARG A 523 18.50 7.55 26.60
N THR A 524 18.85 8.14 25.45
CA THR A 524 18.34 7.72 24.14
C THR A 524 19.50 7.40 23.21
N ILE A 525 19.41 6.30 22.49
CA ILE A 525 20.40 5.81 21.54
C ILE A 525 19.69 5.47 20.24
N GLN A 526 20.16 6.06 19.15
CA GLN A 526 19.69 5.77 17.79
C GLN A 526 20.91 5.47 16.94
N THR A 527 21.01 4.25 16.43
CA THR A 527 22.19 3.82 15.66
C THR A 527 21.89 2.63 14.77
N GLN A 528 22.76 2.41 13.80
CA GLN A 528 22.76 1.25 12.93
C GLN A 528 24.09 0.52 13.07
N VAL A 529 24.04 -0.78 13.38
CA VAL A 529 25.22 -1.61 13.59
C VAL A 529 25.10 -2.90 12.79
N THR A 530 26.23 -3.46 12.36
CA THR A 530 26.29 -4.74 11.66
C THR A 530 27.21 -5.68 12.40
N VAL A 531 26.74 -6.87 12.70
CA VAL A 531 27.34 -7.82 13.64
C VAL A 531 27.18 -9.24 13.10
N ASN A 532 28.10 -10.14 13.42
CA ASN A 532 27.90 -11.56 13.11
C ASN A 532 26.92 -12.20 14.09
N ASP A 533 26.33 -13.32 13.69
CA ASP A 533 25.53 -14.17 14.56
C ASP A 533 26.31 -14.62 15.80
N GLY A 534 25.76 -14.33 16.99
CA GLY A 534 26.33 -14.70 18.29
C GLY A 534 27.38 -13.74 18.87
N ASP A 535 27.89 -12.79 18.07
CA ASP A 535 28.91 -11.84 18.52
C ASP A 535 28.29 -10.72 19.36
N THR A 536 28.88 -10.46 20.54
CA THR A 536 28.49 -9.32 21.37
C THR A 536 29.25 -8.07 20.95
N ILE A 537 28.54 -6.99 20.64
CA ILE A 537 29.14 -5.67 20.39
C ILE A 537 28.77 -4.66 21.46
N ALA A 538 29.67 -3.73 21.74
CA ALA A 538 29.37 -2.52 22.51
C ALA A 538 28.83 -1.46 21.55
N ILE A 539 27.60 -1.00 21.79
CA ILE A 539 26.89 -0.07 20.90
C ILE A 539 27.02 1.38 21.39
N ALA A 540 27.02 1.56 22.70
CA ALA A 540 27.10 2.87 23.32
C ALA A 540 27.82 2.80 24.67
N GLY A 541 28.49 3.90 25.02
CA GLY A 541 29.13 4.09 26.31
C GLY A 541 29.11 5.56 26.70
N ILE A 542 28.83 5.86 27.96
CA ILE A 542 28.89 7.22 28.52
C ILE A 542 29.64 7.15 29.85
N ILE A 543 30.58 8.06 30.04
CA ILE A 543 31.25 8.30 31.32
C ILE A 543 30.99 9.75 31.68
N ASN A 544 30.35 9.97 32.83
CA ASN A 544 30.09 11.29 33.37
C ASN A 544 30.78 11.40 34.73
N GLU A 545 31.70 12.35 34.88
CA GLU A 545 32.39 12.62 36.14
C GLU A 545 32.16 14.08 36.53
N ASN A 546 31.56 14.29 37.71
CA ASN A 546 31.35 15.59 38.30
C ASN A 546 32.12 15.65 39.62
N ALA A 547 33.03 16.63 39.73
CA ALA A 547 33.82 16.88 40.92
C ALA A 547 33.64 18.34 41.37
N GLY A 548 33.05 18.53 42.54
CA GLY A 548 32.84 19.81 43.18
C GLY A 548 33.72 19.95 44.41
N ASN A 549 34.56 20.98 44.44
CA ASN A 549 35.33 21.36 45.62
C ASN A 549 34.82 22.71 46.12
N SER A 550 34.29 22.75 47.33
CA SER A 550 33.90 23.99 48.01
C SER A 550 34.71 24.17 49.29
N SER A 551 35.05 25.41 49.58
CA SER A 551 35.72 25.79 50.81
C SER A 551 35.11 27.10 51.31
N ALA A 552 34.76 27.14 52.59
CA ALA A 552 34.25 28.33 53.26
C ALA A 552 35.06 28.57 54.54
N GLY A 553 35.25 29.80 54.97
CA GLY A 553 36.01 30.08 56.18
C GLY A 553 36.29 31.55 56.38
N ILE A 554 37.02 31.86 57.45
CA ILE A 554 37.40 33.25 57.77
C ILE A 554 38.38 33.74 56.69
N PRO A 555 38.10 34.88 56.02
CA PRO A 555 39.00 35.45 55.03
C PRO A 555 40.43 35.57 55.56
N PHE A 556 41.42 35.34 54.71
CA PHE A 556 42.87 35.25 55.05
C PHE A 556 43.29 34.05 55.91
N LEU A 557 42.61 33.76 57.03
CA LEU A 557 43.02 32.71 57.97
C LEU A 557 42.85 31.30 57.41
N HIS A 558 41.74 31.01 56.72
CA HIS A 558 41.49 29.69 56.14
C HIS A 558 42.46 29.32 54.99
N ARG A 559 43.24 30.28 54.47
CA ARG A 559 44.19 30.09 53.36
C ARG A 559 45.61 29.78 53.82
N LEU A 560 45.91 29.91 55.12
CA LEU A 560 47.24 29.62 55.64
C LEU A 560 47.55 28.13 55.51
N PRO A 561 48.76 27.75 55.04
CA PRO A 561 49.18 26.35 55.05
C PRO A 561 49.19 25.84 56.50
N ILE A 562 48.83 24.57 56.70
CA ILE A 562 48.83 23.85 57.99
C ILE A 562 47.72 24.28 58.96
N VAL A 563 47.56 25.57 59.25
CA VAL A 563 46.58 26.07 60.24
C VAL A 563 45.23 26.47 59.65
N GLY A 564 45.13 26.64 58.32
CA GLY A 564 43.89 27.10 57.67
C GLY A 564 42.69 26.16 57.85
N ALA A 565 42.92 24.86 58.05
CA ALA A 565 41.87 23.88 58.31
C ALA A 565 41.11 24.13 59.63
N ALA A 566 41.72 24.83 60.60
CA ALA A 566 41.08 25.19 61.86
C ALA A 566 40.15 26.42 61.76
N PHE A 567 40.19 27.15 60.64
CA PHE A 567 39.46 28.41 60.44
C PHE A 567 38.48 28.35 59.25
N GLY A 568 38.13 27.14 58.81
CA GLY A 568 37.20 26.94 57.70
C GLY A 568 36.66 25.52 57.61
N SER A 569 35.81 25.30 56.61
CA SER A 569 35.25 24.03 56.20
C SER A 569 35.56 23.77 54.72
N LYS A 570 35.70 22.49 54.38
CA LYS A 570 35.92 21.99 53.03
C LYS A 570 34.90 20.89 52.76
N ALA A 571 34.25 20.96 51.61
CA ALA A 571 33.41 19.89 51.10
C ALA A 571 33.89 19.49 49.70
N VAL A 572 34.18 18.21 49.53
CA VAL A 572 34.55 17.58 48.26
C VAL A 572 33.42 16.63 47.90
N ASN A 573 32.77 16.86 46.76
CA ASN A 573 31.76 15.96 46.21
C ASN A 573 32.28 15.43 44.87
N LYS A 574 32.34 14.12 44.71
CA LYS A 574 32.73 13.45 43.50
C LYS A 574 31.68 12.42 43.14
N THR A 575 31.06 12.58 41.98
CA THR A 575 30.10 11.63 41.43
C THR A 575 30.57 11.20 40.06
N ARG A 576 30.69 9.88 39.84
CA ARG A 576 31.06 9.29 38.55
C ARG A 576 30.02 8.25 38.15
N THR A 577 29.46 8.40 36.97
CA THR A 577 28.49 7.47 36.38
C THR A 577 29.05 6.91 35.09
N GLU A 578 29.05 5.59 34.95
CA GLU A 578 29.47 4.86 33.77
C GLU A 578 28.30 4.03 33.24
N LEU A 579 27.96 4.21 31.98
CA LEU A 579 26.95 3.46 31.26
C LEU A 579 27.61 2.75 30.08
N ILE A 580 27.40 1.44 29.95
CA ILE A 580 27.84 0.67 28.78
C ILE A 580 26.70 -0.22 28.32
N ILE A 581 26.43 -0.21 27.01
CA ILE A 581 25.38 -1.02 26.39
C ILE A 581 26.00 -2.00 25.41
N PHE A 582 25.81 -3.28 25.70
CA PHE A 582 26.16 -4.38 24.82
C PHE A 582 24.92 -4.93 24.14
N MET A 583 25.09 -5.47 22.94
CA MET A 583 24.03 -6.17 22.22
C MET A 583 24.59 -7.42 21.56
N THR A 584 23.82 -8.49 21.59
CA THR A 584 24.17 -9.78 20.99
C THR A 584 22.98 -10.26 20.15
N PRO A 585 23.09 -10.27 18.82
CA PRO A 585 22.10 -10.92 17.97
C PRO A 585 22.38 -12.43 17.90
N ARG A 586 21.33 -13.25 17.92
CA ARG A 586 21.39 -14.70 17.68
C ARG A 586 20.35 -15.07 16.64
N VAL A 587 20.78 -15.51 15.46
CA VAL A 587 19.91 -15.89 14.35
C VAL A 587 19.29 -17.26 14.64
N ILE A 588 18.00 -17.37 14.36
CA ILE A 588 17.20 -18.57 14.54
C ILE A 588 16.86 -19.08 13.13
N TYR A 589 17.43 -20.25 12.78
CA TYR A 589 17.28 -20.85 11.44
C TYR A 589 16.13 -21.86 11.36
N ASP A 590 15.75 -22.50 12.47
CA ASP A 590 14.75 -23.58 12.51
C ASP A 590 13.85 -23.50 13.77
N LEU A 591 12.65 -24.10 13.71
CA LEU A 591 11.72 -24.22 14.83
C LEU A 591 12.34 -24.99 16.02
N ASN A 592 13.24 -25.93 15.76
CA ASN A 592 13.98 -26.63 16.82
C ASN A 592 14.87 -25.66 17.61
N THR A 593 15.51 -24.70 16.93
CA THR A 593 16.33 -23.67 17.57
C THR A 593 15.51 -22.65 18.36
N ILE A 594 14.22 -22.45 18.02
CA ILE A 594 13.29 -21.63 18.82
C ILE A 594 13.02 -22.31 20.17
N ASN A 595 12.78 -23.63 20.18
CA ASN A 595 12.56 -24.37 21.41
C ASN A 595 13.80 -24.32 22.30
N GLU A 596 14.99 -24.48 21.72
CA GLU A 596 16.26 -24.35 22.45
C GLU A 596 16.45 -22.93 23.02
N ALA A 597 16.22 -21.87 22.22
CA ALA A 597 16.30 -20.49 22.70
C ALA A 597 15.30 -20.21 23.83
N THR A 598 14.09 -20.78 23.72
CA THR A 598 13.03 -20.66 24.73
C THR A 598 13.40 -21.39 26.02
N ASP A 599 13.92 -22.61 25.91
CA ASP A 599 14.33 -23.41 27.06
C ASP A 599 15.60 -22.87 27.72
N GLU A 600 16.51 -22.27 26.94
CA GLU A 600 17.64 -21.51 27.47
C GLU A 600 17.13 -20.34 28.32
N LEU A 601 16.19 -19.54 27.82
CA LEU A 601 15.60 -18.42 28.54
C LEU A 601 14.91 -18.88 29.84
N LYS A 602 14.14 -19.97 29.79
CA LYS A 602 13.56 -20.60 31.00
C LYS A 602 14.62 -21.08 31.97
N SER A 603 15.70 -21.69 31.49
CA SER A 603 16.79 -22.19 32.34
C SER A 603 17.52 -21.04 33.05
N ARG A 604 17.73 -19.91 32.36
CA ARG A 604 18.31 -18.69 32.92
C ARG A 604 17.40 -18.10 33.99
N LEU A 605 16.09 -18.05 33.77
CA LEU A 605 15.13 -17.63 34.79
C LEU A 605 15.16 -18.54 36.03
N ARG A 606 15.26 -19.86 35.85
CA ARG A 606 15.39 -20.82 36.96
C ARG A 606 16.69 -20.67 37.74
N LYS A 607 17.79 -20.31 37.07
CA LYS A 607 19.07 -20.00 37.72
C LYS A 607 19.00 -18.69 38.49
N LEU A 608 18.44 -17.63 37.89
CA LEU A 608 18.20 -16.34 38.55
C LEU A 608 17.35 -16.50 39.81
N ASN A 609 16.26 -17.28 39.74
CA ASN A 609 15.41 -17.52 40.90
C ASN A 609 16.12 -18.28 42.03
N ARG A 610 17.14 -19.10 41.70
CA ARG A 610 18.01 -19.72 42.71
C ARG A 610 18.99 -18.72 43.32
N TYR A 611 19.63 -17.89 42.50
CA TYR A 611 20.55 -16.87 42.98
C TYR A 611 19.87 -15.83 43.87
N ILE A 612 18.67 -15.37 43.51
CA ILE A 612 17.88 -14.44 44.35
C ILE A 612 17.55 -15.09 45.70
N LYS A 613 17.18 -16.38 45.69
CA LYS A 613 16.86 -17.13 46.90
C LYS A 613 18.07 -17.41 47.80
N ASP A 614 19.28 -17.42 47.23
CA ASP A 614 20.54 -17.58 47.96
C ASP A 614 21.13 -16.23 48.41
N GLU A 615 20.79 -15.10 47.77
CA GLU A 615 21.11 -13.72 48.22
C GLU A 615 20.20 -13.22 49.35
N ASP A 616 18.96 -13.72 49.43
CA ASP A 616 18.02 -13.42 50.52
C ASP A 616 18.33 -14.21 51.83
N LYS A 617 19.43 -14.97 51.88
CA LYS A 617 19.94 -15.68 53.07
C LYS A 617 21.27 -15.08 53.52
#